data_AF-A0A1Q9YEV5-F1
#
_entry.id   AF-A0A1Q9YEV5-F1
#
_cell.length_a   1.000
_cell.length_b   1.000
_cell.length_c   1.000
_cell.angle_alpha   90.00
_cell.angle_beta   90.00
_cell.angle_gamma   90.00
#
_symmetry.space_group_name_H-M   'P 1'
#
loop_
_entity.id
_entity.type
_entity.pdbx_description
1 polymer ?
#
loop_
_entity_poly.entity_id
_entity_poly.type
_entity_poly.pdbx_seq_one_letter_code
_entity_poly.pdbx_strand_id
1 'polypeptide(L)'
;MAERPVFLPKASYPYFKEVVVSFHYSAGFALIQRQKNIAAIHKAYLQLNPQAQILEASSKSPTEFGKSLSPFYLKGKLDDDFYPVENIFQSSKVFQTGGPFLQILTMDPIKAKTTSLTKTHGALLYYVYENKSYPIEPRGWLYDWIYLHALVSKPELSDQLSHYDAFTDIAFNPKTGATCQAKCLAIYLGLQKKNLLQEALASIPSFLKILFHTEWPVSIQDDK
;
A
#
# COMPACT_ATOMS: atom_id res chain seq x y z
N MET A 1 -25.50 5.58 -3.45
CA MET A 1 -24.37 5.12 -4.31
C MET A 1 -23.07 5.45 -3.60
N ALA A 2 -22.04 4.63 -3.75
CA ALA A 2 -20.69 4.93 -3.30
C ALA A 2 -19.72 4.82 -4.47
N GLU A 3 -18.58 5.51 -4.35
CA GLU A 3 -17.52 5.52 -5.35
C GLU A 3 -16.27 4.85 -4.78
N ARG A 4 -15.62 4.04 -5.62
CA ARG A 4 -14.32 3.43 -5.30
C ARG A 4 -13.38 3.47 -6.50
N PRO A 5 -12.08 3.70 -6.28
CA PRO A 5 -11.10 3.59 -7.32
C PRO A 5 -10.81 2.12 -7.66
N VAL A 6 -10.58 1.87 -8.94
CA VAL A 6 -9.98 0.66 -9.49
C VAL A 6 -8.66 1.09 -10.12
N PHE A 7 -7.57 0.41 -9.78
CA PHE A 7 -6.23 0.75 -10.23
C PHE A 7 -5.77 -0.22 -11.31
N LEU A 8 -5.27 0.31 -12.42
CA LEU A 8 -4.71 -0.47 -13.53
C LEU A 8 -3.23 -0.13 -13.70
N PRO A 9 -2.38 -1.10 -14.09
CA PRO A 9 -0.98 -0.82 -14.41
C PRO A 9 -0.85 -0.03 -15.72
N LYS A 10 0.11 0.90 -15.78
CA LYS A 10 0.40 1.73 -16.96
C LYS A 10 1.91 1.76 -17.22
N ALA A 11 2.36 1.58 -18.47
CA ALA A 11 3.79 1.60 -18.83
C ALA A 11 4.37 3.03 -18.99
N SER A 12 3.85 3.98 -18.21
CA SER A 12 4.26 5.38 -18.22
C SER A 12 3.85 6.00 -16.89
N TYR A 13 4.55 7.04 -16.43
CA TYR A 13 4.18 7.81 -15.24
C TYR A 13 2.66 8.13 -15.19
N PRO A 14 1.99 7.97 -14.03
CA PRO A 14 2.53 7.58 -12.71
C PRO A 14 2.64 6.04 -12.50
N TYR A 15 2.73 5.27 -13.59
CA TYR A 15 2.79 3.80 -13.63
C TYR A 15 1.51 3.07 -13.23
N PHE A 16 0.47 3.83 -12.92
CA PHE A 16 -0.89 3.33 -12.79
C PHE A 16 -1.88 4.26 -13.49
N LYS A 17 -3.12 3.78 -13.63
CA LYS A 17 -4.30 4.56 -13.99
C LYS A 17 -5.37 4.29 -12.94
N GLU A 18 -5.99 5.35 -12.45
CA GLU A 18 -7.16 5.26 -11.59
C GLU A 18 -8.43 5.39 -12.42
N VAL A 19 -9.39 4.49 -12.20
CA VAL A 19 -10.74 4.55 -12.76
C VAL A 19 -11.74 4.47 -11.62
N VAL A 20 -12.56 5.49 -11.45
CA VAL A 20 -13.60 5.50 -10.41
C VAL A 20 -14.85 4.78 -10.90
N VAL A 21 -15.38 3.87 -10.09
CA VAL A 21 -16.66 3.20 -10.35
C VAL A 21 -17.69 3.50 -9.28
N SER A 22 -18.94 3.64 -9.71
CA SER A 22 -20.10 3.86 -8.85
C SER A 22 -20.86 2.55 -8.64
N PHE A 23 -21.19 2.24 -7.40
CA PHE A 23 -21.89 1.00 -7.04
C PHE A 23 -22.86 1.20 -5.87
N HIS A 24 -23.75 0.23 -5.67
CA HIS A 24 -24.65 0.21 -4.52
C HIS A 24 -23.90 -0.30 -3.28
N TYR A 25 -23.74 0.57 -2.29
CA TYR A 25 -23.04 0.23 -1.06
C TYR A 25 -23.95 -0.54 -0.10
N SER A 26 -23.48 -1.71 0.28
CA SER A 26 -24.07 -2.59 1.28
C SER A 26 -23.47 -2.21 2.65
N ALA A 27 -24.26 -1.59 3.55
CA ALA A 27 -23.78 -1.08 4.83
C ALA A 27 -23.53 -2.18 5.87
N GLY A 28 -22.46 -2.06 6.66
CA GLY A 28 -22.12 -3.00 7.74
C GLY A 28 -20.64 -3.39 7.76
N PHE A 29 -20.16 -3.83 8.92
CA PHE A 29 -18.75 -4.17 9.14
C PHE A 29 -18.44 -5.67 8.97
N ALA A 30 -19.47 -6.51 8.89
CA ALA A 30 -19.33 -7.95 8.73
C ALA A 30 -18.54 -8.31 7.45
N LEU A 31 -17.76 -9.39 7.50
CA LEU A 31 -16.96 -9.86 6.36
C LEU A 31 -17.83 -10.05 5.10
N ILE A 32 -18.98 -10.70 5.25
CA ILE A 32 -19.93 -10.93 4.15
C ILE A 32 -20.38 -9.62 3.49
N GLN A 33 -20.51 -8.56 4.28
CA GLN A 33 -20.94 -7.26 3.77
C GLN A 33 -19.80 -6.56 3.01
N ARG A 34 -18.56 -6.70 3.48
CA ARG A 34 -17.37 -6.23 2.75
C ARG A 34 -17.22 -6.98 1.43
N GLN A 35 -17.41 -8.29 1.41
CA GLN A 35 -17.34 -9.11 0.20
C GLN A 35 -18.47 -8.80 -0.79
N LYS A 36 -19.69 -8.52 -0.32
CA LYS A 36 -20.77 -7.99 -1.19
C LYS A 36 -20.37 -6.69 -1.88
N ASN A 37 -19.73 -5.77 -1.15
CA ASN A 37 -19.24 -4.53 -1.74
C ASN A 37 -18.11 -4.76 -2.75
N ILE A 38 -17.17 -5.67 -2.47
CA ILE A 38 -16.12 -6.06 -3.43
C ILE A 38 -16.76 -6.56 -4.74
N ALA A 39 -17.69 -7.51 -4.65
CA ALA A 39 -18.39 -8.04 -5.82
C ALA A 39 -19.15 -6.95 -6.59
N ALA A 40 -19.77 -5.99 -5.90
CA ALA A 40 -20.47 -4.87 -6.52
C ALA A 40 -19.51 -3.91 -7.26
N ILE A 41 -18.34 -3.62 -6.69
CA ILE A 41 -17.28 -2.83 -7.35
C ILE A 41 -16.78 -3.55 -8.60
N HIS A 42 -16.45 -4.85 -8.49
CA HIS A 42 -15.98 -5.66 -9.60
C HIS A 42 -17.02 -5.71 -10.72
N LYS A 43 -18.30 -5.95 -10.38
CA LYS A 43 -19.40 -5.94 -11.35
C LYS A 43 -19.53 -4.59 -12.06
N ALA A 44 -19.46 -3.48 -11.34
CA ALA A 44 -19.54 -2.14 -11.94
C ALA A 44 -18.38 -1.87 -12.91
N TYR A 45 -17.17 -2.32 -12.58
CA TYR A 45 -16.02 -2.19 -13.47
C TYR A 45 -16.12 -3.11 -14.71
N LEU A 46 -16.56 -4.36 -14.52
CA LEU A 46 -16.74 -5.33 -15.61
C LEU A 46 -17.82 -4.92 -16.62
N GLN A 47 -18.82 -4.12 -16.22
CA GLN A 47 -19.78 -3.56 -17.17
C GLN A 47 -19.11 -2.70 -18.25
N LEU A 48 -18.01 -2.04 -17.91
CA LEU A 48 -17.22 -1.21 -18.84
C LEU A 48 -16.03 -1.97 -19.44
N ASN A 49 -15.57 -3.04 -18.77
CA ASN A 49 -14.38 -3.82 -19.14
C ASN A 49 -14.66 -5.34 -19.02
N PRO A 50 -15.48 -5.94 -19.91
CA PRO A 50 -16.04 -7.28 -19.68
C PRO A 50 -15.05 -8.43 -19.57
N GLN A 51 -13.83 -8.26 -20.09
CA GLN A 51 -12.79 -9.29 -20.12
C GLN A 51 -11.72 -9.13 -19.04
N ALA A 52 -11.78 -8.04 -18.25
CA ALA A 52 -10.74 -7.74 -17.28
C ALA A 52 -10.68 -8.78 -16.15
N GLN A 53 -9.48 -9.23 -15.81
CA GLN A 53 -9.23 -9.99 -14.59
C GLN A 53 -8.98 -9.02 -13.44
N ILE A 54 -9.87 -9.02 -12.43
CA ILE A 54 -9.81 -8.08 -11.31
C ILE A 54 -9.41 -8.80 -10.03
N LEU A 55 -8.46 -8.23 -9.29
CA LEU A 55 -8.03 -8.73 -8.00
C LEU A 55 -8.36 -7.76 -6.88
N GLU A 56 -9.06 -8.25 -5.87
CA GLU A 56 -9.19 -7.55 -4.59
C GLU A 56 -8.01 -7.90 -3.70
N ALA A 57 -7.22 -6.88 -3.33
CA ALA A 57 -6.05 -7.01 -2.46
C ALA A 57 -6.38 -6.46 -1.06
N SER A 58 -6.92 -7.29 -0.19
CA SER A 58 -7.21 -6.93 1.20
C SER A 58 -7.44 -8.16 2.07
N SER A 59 -7.40 -7.99 3.39
CA SER A 59 -7.76 -9.04 4.34
C SER A 59 -9.24 -9.47 4.25
N LYS A 60 -10.04 -8.80 3.42
CA LYS A 60 -11.45 -9.11 3.15
C LYS A 60 -11.65 -9.73 1.76
N SER A 61 -10.58 -9.95 1.01
CA SER A 61 -10.63 -10.59 -0.30
C SER A 61 -11.32 -11.97 -0.23
N PRO A 62 -12.12 -12.35 -1.24
CA PRO A 62 -12.72 -13.67 -1.31
C PRO A 62 -11.70 -14.77 -1.67
N THR A 63 -10.51 -14.42 -2.17
CA THR A 63 -9.47 -15.39 -2.56
C THR A 63 -8.30 -15.37 -1.57
N GLU A 64 -7.65 -16.52 -1.37
CA GLU A 64 -6.46 -16.60 -0.52
C GLU A 64 -5.30 -15.78 -1.09
N PHE A 65 -5.15 -15.74 -2.41
CA PHE A 65 -4.16 -14.88 -3.06
C PHE A 65 -4.40 -13.39 -2.79
N GLY A 66 -5.65 -12.92 -2.93
CA GLY A 66 -5.96 -11.52 -2.62
C GLY A 66 -5.78 -11.18 -1.14
N LYS A 67 -5.97 -12.14 -0.23
CA LYS A 67 -5.65 -11.98 1.19
C LYS A 67 -4.14 -11.90 1.43
N SER A 68 -3.33 -12.76 0.82
CA SER A 68 -1.88 -12.79 1.04
C SER A 68 -1.19 -11.46 0.66
N LEU A 69 -1.79 -10.70 -0.27
CA LEU A 69 -1.35 -9.37 -0.67
C LEU A 69 -1.77 -8.24 0.29
N SER A 70 -2.59 -8.53 1.31
CA SER A 70 -2.93 -7.53 2.33
C SER A 70 -1.68 -7.13 3.12
N PRO A 71 -1.51 -5.84 3.52
CA PRO A 71 -0.39 -5.43 4.35
C PRO A 71 -0.36 -6.09 5.75
N PHE A 72 -1.42 -6.80 6.13
CA PHE A 72 -1.46 -7.61 7.35
C PHE A 72 -0.79 -8.98 7.19
N TYR A 73 -0.68 -9.49 5.96
CA TYR A 73 -0.13 -10.81 5.67
C TYR A 73 1.15 -10.74 4.83
N LEU A 74 1.26 -9.77 3.92
CA LEU A 74 2.48 -9.51 3.17
C LEU A 74 3.57 -9.02 4.13
N LYS A 75 4.68 -9.76 4.21
CA LYS A 75 5.82 -9.42 5.07
C LYS A 75 6.96 -8.76 4.29
N GLY A 76 7.48 -7.65 4.80
CA GLY A 76 8.72 -7.03 4.35
C GLY A 76 9.89 -7.40 5.26
N LYS A 77 11.12 -7.30 4.75
CA LYS A 77 12.32 -7.42 5.56
C LYS A 77 12.60 -6.09 6.26
N LEU A 78 12.96 -6.14 7.53
CA LEU A 78 13.50 -5.02 8.29
C LEU A 78 14.59 -5.58 9.21
N ASP A 79 15.80 -5.05 9.12
CA ASP A 79 17.00 -5.63 9.71
C ASP A 79 17.15 -7.11 9.31
N ASP A 80 17.21 -8.04 10.27
CA ASP A 80 17.36 -9.47 10.02
C ASP A 80 16.03 -10.27 10.05
N ASP A 81 14.90 -9.59 10.26
CA ASP A 81 13.59 -10.21 10.46
C ASP A 81 12.55 -9.82 9.40
N PHE A 82 11.41 -10.52 9.42
CA PHE A 82 10.29 -10.29 8.52
C PHE A 82 9.00 -9.94 9.28
N TYR A 83 8.49 -8.74 9.01
CA TYR A 83 7.30 -8.19 9.66
C TYR A 83 6.21 -7.85 8.63
N PRO A 84 4.93 -7.89 9.01
CA PRO A 84 3.84 -7.39 8.18
C PRO A 84 4.11 -5.95 7.72
N VAL A 85 3.82 -5.62 6.46
CA VAL A 85 4.03 -4.28 5.90
C VAL A 85 3.35 -3.19 6.76
N GLU A 86 2.13 -3.47 7.25
CA GLU A 86 1.43 -2.54 8.16
C GLU A 86 2.26 -2.25 9.42
N ASN A 87 2.85 -3.27 10.03
CA ASN A 87 3.59 -3.14 11.27
C ASN A 87 4.87 -2.31 11.08
N ILE A 88 5.62 -2.59 10.01
CA ILE A 88 6.81 -1.81 9.64
C ILE A 88 6.40 -0.34 9.47
N PHE A 89 5.37 -0.08 8.65
CA PHE A 89 4.92 1.29 8.39
C PHE A 89 4.43 2.01 9.65
N GLN A 90 3.66 1.36 10.52
CA GLN A 90 3.17 2.00 11.75
C GLN A 90 4.30 2.24 12.76
N SER A 91 5.23 1.29 12.92
CA SER A 91 6.38 1.43 13.83
C SER A 91 7.34 2.56 13.42
N SER A 92 7.42 2.85 12.12
CA SER A 92 8.29 3.91 11.58
C SER A 92 7.86 5.32 11.98
N LYS A 93 6.61 5.53 12.43
CA LYS A 93 6.05 6.87 12.63
C LYS A 93 6.60 7.56 13.87
N VAL A 94 7.03 8.81 13.70
CA VAL A 94 7.43 9.71 14.80
C VAL A 94 6.50 10.92 14.84
N PHE A 95 5.97 11.21 16.03
CA PHE A 95 4.99 12.25 16.30
C PHE A 95 5.60 13.33 17.21
N GLN A 96 4.89 14.45 17.38
CA GLN A 96 5.33 15.59 18.19
C GLN A 96 5.83 15.24 19.58
N THR A 97 5.20 14.26 20.25
CA THR A 97 5.54 13.90 21.62
C THR A 97 5.89 12.42 21.81
N GLY A 98 6.20 11.68 20.74
CA GLY A 98 6.61 10.28 20.87
C GLY A 98 6.84 9.53 19.56
N GLY A 99 7.41 8.33 19.69
CA GLY A 99 7.82 7.47 18.58
C GLY A 99 9.33 7.56 18.29
N PRO A 100 9.87 6.67 17.44
CA PRO A 100 9.19 5.54 16.82
C PRO A 100 8.82 4.46 17.85
N PHE A 101 7.65 3.83 17.68
CA PHE A 101 7.15 2.82 18.61
C PHE A 101 7.49 1.41 18.12
N LEU A 102 8.74 0.99 18.31
CA LEU A 102 9.25 -0.29 17.79
C LEU A 102 8.49 -1.51 18.32
N GLN A 103 7.85 -1.44 19.50
CA GLN A 103 7.00 -2.52 20.00
C GLN A 103 5.80 -2.83 19.09
N ILE A 104 5.45 -1.94 18.14
CA ILE A 104 4.39 -2.20 17.14
C ILE A 104 4.79 -3.32 16.17
N LEU A 105 6.09 -3.53 15.93
CA LEU A 105 6.60 -4.52 14.96
C LEU A 105 6.05 -5.93 15.23
N THR A 106 5.95 -6.33 16.51
CA THR A 106 5.56 -7.67 16.93
C THR A 106 4.07 -7.79 17.29
N MET A 107 3.27 -6.73 17.13
CA MET A 107 1.83 -6.77 17.38
C MET A 107 1.07 -7.54 16.30
N ASP A 108 -0.12 -8.02 16.65
CA ASP A 108 -1.11 -8.40 15.63
C ASP A 108 -1.37 -7.21 14.68
N PRO A 109 -1.40 -7.39 13.35
CA PRO A 109 -1.50 -6.28 12.39
C PRO A 109 -2.74 -5.40 12.56
N ILE A 110 -3.86 -5.96 13.00
CA ILE A 110 -5.07 -5.18 13.26
C ILE A 110 -4.84 -4.28 14.47
N LYS A 111 -4.17 -4.78 15.50
CA LYS A 111 -3.77 -3.98 16.67
C LYS A 111 -2.73 -2.93 16.30
N ALA A 112 -1.73 -3.28 15.48
CA ALA A 112 -0.74 -2.34 14.96
C ALA A 112 -1.40 -1.15 14.23
N LYS A 113 -2.39 -1.42 13.37
CA LYS A 113 -3.13 -0.36 12.63
C LYS A 113 -3.99 0.52 13.53
N THR A 114 -4.55 -0.03 14.60
CA THR A 114 -5.59 0.63 15.40
C THR A 114 -5.11 1.12 16.76
N THR A 115 -3.85 0.86 17.11
CA THR A 115 -3.25 1.18 18.40
C THR A 115 -3.46 2.63 18.82
N SER A 116 -3.61 2.85 20.11
CA SER A 116 -3.67 4.21 20.70
C SER A 116 -2.29 4.88 20.71
N LEU A 117 -1.19 4.12 20.69
CA LEU A 117 0.17 4.65 20.71
C LEU A 117 0.41 5.68 19.60
N THR A 118 -0.15 5.49 18.41
CA THR A 118 0.03 6.41 17.28
C THR A 118 -1.05 7.50 17.20
N LYS A 119 -1.93 7.62 18.20
CA LYS A 119 -3.09 8.54 18.18
C LYS A 119 -3.03 9.65 19.23
N THR A 120 -2.18 9.49 20.26
CA THR A 120 -2.15 10.39 21.42
C THR A 120 -0.95 11.34 21.45
N HIS A 121 -0.10 11.34 20.42
CA HIS A 121 1.20 12.03 20.44
C HIS A 121 1.29 13.24 19.47
N GLY A 122 0.14 13.80 19.09
CA GLY A 122 0.08 14.97 18.20
C GLY A 122 0.28 14.64 16.72
N ALA A 123 0.74 15.63 15.95
CA ALA A 123 0.96 15.49 14.51
C ALA A 123 2.12 14.53 14.18
N LEU A 124 2.01 13.82 13.06
CA LEU A 124 3.11 13.04 12.49
C LEU A 124 4.15 14.02 11.92
N LEU A 125 5.42 13.87 12.32
CA LEU A 125 6.50 14.77 11.91
C LEU A 125 7.40 14.16 10.84
N TYR A 126 7.83 12.92 11.04
CA TYR A 126 8.71 12.18 10.15
C TYR A 126 8.59 10.67 10.39
N TYR A 127 9.25 9.89 9.55
CA TYR A 127 9.43 8.46 9.70
C TYR A 127 10.87 8.14 10.08
N VAL A 128 11.08 7.09 10.88
CA VAL A 128 12.37 6.43 11.06
C VAL A 128 12.32 5.07 10.38
N TYR A 129 13.22 4.84 9.45
CA TYR A 129 13.35 3.57 8.72
C TYR A 129 14.84 3.24 8.54
N GLU A 130 15.25 2.02 8.86
CA GLU A 130 16.67 1.59 8.80
C GLU A 130 17.63 2.60 9.46
N ASN A 131 17.28 3.04 10.67
CA ASN A 131 18.04 4.00 11.49
C ASN A 131 18.25 5.39 10.83
N LYS A 132 17.38 5.78 9.90
CA LYS A 132 17.43 7.11 9.26
C LYS A 132 16.08 7.79 9.33
N SER A 133 16.12 9.12 9.48
CA SER A 133 14.96 10.00 9.53
C SER A 133 14.55 10.46 8.11
N TYR A 134 13.28 10.33 7.79
CA TYR A 134 12.70 10.70 6.50
C TYR A 134 11.41 11.51 6.66
N PRO A 135 11.18 12.57 5.87
CA PRO A 135 9.94 13.36 5.95
C PRO A 135 8.70 12.57 5.52
N ILE A 136 7.54 13.12 5.89
CA ILE A 136 6.22 12.51 5.65
C ILE A 136 5.68 12.72 4.23
N GLU A 137 6.25 13.67 3.50
CA GLU A 137 5.88 14.02 2.13
C GLU A 137 6.91 13.46 1.14
N PRO A 138 6.50 12.99 -0.06
CA PRO A 138 5.12 12.90 -0.54
C PRO A 138 4.26 11.89 0.22
N ARG A 139 3.02 12.23 0.57
CA ARG A 139 2.17 11.34 1.39
C ARG A 139 2.13 9.90 0.88
N GLY A 140 2.41 8.97 1.79
CA GLY A 140 2.33 7.53 1.52
C GLY A 140 3.58 6.92 0.87
N TRP A 141 4.61 7.71 0.52
CA TRP A 141 5.80 7.22 -0.16
C TRP A 141 6.48 6.05 0.57
N LEU A 142 6.63 6.14 1.90
CA LEU A 142 7.31 5.09 2.68
C LEU A 142 6.50 3.79 2.69
N TYR A 143 5.17 3.88 2.74
CA TYR A 143 4.31 2.71 2.64
C TYR A 143 4.48 2.04 1.27
N ASP A 144 4.43 2.82 0.19
CA ASP A 144 4.60 2.30 -1.16
C ASP A 144 5.98 1.64 -1.31
N TRP A 145 7.04 2.24 -0.76
CA TRP A 145 8.40 1.69 -0.73
C TRP A 145 8.44 0.32 -0.03
N ILE A 146 7.97 0.25 1.22
CA ILE A 146 7.96 -0.99 2.00
C ILE A 146 7.14 -2.07 1.29
N TYR A 147 5.96 -1.71 0.78
CA TYR A 147 5.06 -2.66 0.11
C TYR A 147 5.68 -3.23 -1.16
N LEU A 148 6.29 -2.40 -2.02
CA LEU A 148 6.91 -2.87 -3.26
C LEU A 148 8.15 -3.73 -2.99
N HIS A 149 8.98 -3.38 -2.00
CA HIS A 149 10.09 -4.25 -1.58
C HIS A 149 9.61 -5.59 -1.02
N ALA A 150 8.53 -5.59 -0.24
CA ALA A 150 7.92 -6.82 0.28
C ALA A 150 7.33 -7.72 -0.82
N LEU A 151 6.97 -7.15 -1.96
CA LEU A 151 6.48 -7.87 -3.12
C LEU A 151 7.62 -8.43 -3.98
N VAL A 152 8.67 -7.65 -4.22
CA VAL A 152 9.88 -8.11 -4.94
C VAL A 152 10.55 -9.30 -4.24
N SER A 153 10.50 -9.35 -2.91
CA SER A 153 11.07 -10.48 -2.16
C SER A 153 10.28 -11.78 -2.26
N LYS A 154 9.15 -11.80 -2.98
CA LYS A 154 8.28 -12.97 -3.18
C LYS A 154 7.96 -13.17 -4.67
N PRO A 155 8.89 -13.73 -5.46
CA PRO A 155 8.71 -13.95 -6.90
C PRO A 155 7.43 -14.71 -7.25
N GLU A 156 7.02 -15.66 -6.42
CA GLU A 156 5.80 -16.46 -6.60
C GLU A 156 4.53 -15.60 -6.61
N LEU A 157 4.49 -14.51 -5.84
CA LEU A 157 3.36 -13.59 -5.85
C LEU A 157 3.39 -12.71 -7.11
N SER A 158 4.58 -12.31 -7.57
CA SER A 158 4.75 -11.52 -8.80
C SER A 158 4.23 -12.26 -10.04
N ASP A 159 4.58 -13.54 -10.17
CA ASP A 159 4.16 -14.33 -11.31
C ASP A 159 2.64 -14.44 -11.37
N GLN A 160 2.00 -14.71 -10.23
CA GLN A 160 0.54 -14.77 -10.15
C GLN A 160 -0.14 -13.40 -10.38
N LEU A 161 0.49 -12.30 -9.92
CA LEU A 161 -0.02 -10.95 -10.16
C LEU A 161 -0.10 -10.60 -11.65
N SER A 162 0.79 -11.15 -12.48
CA SER A 162 0.84 -10.85 -13.92
C SER A 162 -0.42 -11.27 -14.69
N HIS A 163 -1.27 -12.11 -14.10
CA HIS A 163 -2.54 -12.57 -14.66
C HIS A 163 -3.73 -11.62 -14.41
N TYR A 164 -3.51 -10.51 -13.69
CA TYR A 164 -4.57 -9.56 -13.36
C TYR A 164 -4.37 -8.21 -14.05
N ASP A 165 -5.48 -7.62 -14.52
CA ASP A 165 -5.51 -6.36 -15.26
C ASP A 165 -5.83 -5.15 -14.37
N ALA A 166 -6.55 -5.39 -13.27
CA ALA A 166 -7.10 -4.34 -12.42
C ALA A 166 -7.12 -4.76 -10.95
N PHE A 167 -6.92 -3.79 -10.06
CA PHE A 167 -6.78 -4.01 -8.62
C PHE A 167 -7.75 -3.15 -7.83
N THR A 168 -8.36 -3.74 -6.81
CA THR A 168 -9.24 -3.05 -5.87
C THR A 168 -8.80 -3.26 -4.44
N ASP A 169 -9.13 -2.29 -3.59
CA ASP A 169 -8.88 -2.33 -2.16
C ASP A 169 -10.11 -1.79 -1.42
N ILE A 170 -10.91 -2.70 -0.85
CA ILE A 170 -12.11 -2.33 -0.10
C ILE A 170 -11.81 -1.57 1.20
N ALA A 171 -10.59 -1.70 1.73
CA ALA A 171 -10.16 -1.04 2.95
C ALA A 171 -9.69 0.40 2.69
N PHE A 172 -9.40 0.76 1.44
CA PHE A 172 -9.00 2.11 1.06
C PHE A 172 -10.17 3.09 1.13
N ASN A 173 -9.90 4.25 1.72
CA ASN A 173 -10.79 5.40 1.68
C ASN A 173 -10.12 6.50 0.84
N PRO A 174 -10.57 6.77 -0.40
CA PRO A 174 -9.92 7.76 -1.28
C PRO A 174 -9.99 9.19 -0.74
N LYS A 175 -10.91 9.50 0.19
CA LYS A 175 -11.05 10.84 0.75
C LYS A 175 -10.02 11.17 1.84
N THR A 176 -9.51 10.15 2.52
CA THR A 176 -8.71 10.34 3.75
C THR A 176 -7.46 9.48 3.81
N GLY A 177 -7.38 8.41 3.02
CA GLY A 177 -6.27 7.45 3.05
C GLY A 177 -5.11 7.90 2.18
N ALA A 178 -3.89 7.75 2.70
CA ALA A 178 -2.66 7.96 1.94
C ALA A 178 -2.03 6.66 1.42
N THR A 179 -2.40 5.52 2.01
CA THR A 179 -1.84 4.20 1.70
C THR A 179 -2.89 3.33 1.00
N CYS A 180 -2.52 2.72 -0.11
CA CYS A 180 -3.40 1.84 -0.88
C CYS A 180 -2.60 0.72 -1.54
N GLN A 181 -2.85 -0.52 -1.14
CA GLN A 181 -2.15 -1.67 -1.71
C GLN A 181 -2.55 -1.92 -3.17
N ALA A 182 -3.80 -1.70 -3.57
CA ALA A 182 -4.21 -1.86 -4.97
C ALA A 182 -3.45 -0.91 -5.91
N LYS A 183 -3.21 0.34 -5.47
CA LYS A 183 -2.33 1.28 -6.16
C LYS A 183 -0.90 0.74 -6.28
N CYS A 184 -0.34 0.17 -5.20
CA CYS A 184 1.00 -0.42 -5.22
C CYS A 184 1.10 -1.58 -6.22
N LEU A 185 0.09 -2.47 -6.29
CA LEU A 185 0.08 -3.57 -7.27
C LEU A 185 0.08 -3.06 -8.71
N ALA A 186 -0.71 -2.03 -9.00
CA ALA A 186 -0.72 -1.38 -10.31
C ALA A 186 0.64 -0.74 -10.64
N ILE A 187 1.26 -0.03 -9.69
CA ILE A 187 2.60 0.56 -9.84
C ILE A 187 3.64 -0.52 -10.12
N TYR A 188 3.62 -1.63 -9.36
CA TYR A 188 4.54 -2.74 -9.51
C TYR A 188 4.56 -3.27 -10.95
N LEU A 189 3.39 -3.67 -11.45
CA LEU A 189 3.25 -4.18 -12.82
C LEU A 189 3.53 -3.08 -13.87
N GLY A 190 3.19 -1.82 -13.60
CA GLY A 190 3.50 -0.69 -14.50
C GLY A 190 5.00 -0.45 -14.65
N LEU A 191 5.75 -0.49 -13.54
CA LEU A 191 7.20 -0.40 -13.52
C LEU A 191 7.86 -1.61 -14.20
N GLN A 192 7.35 -2.83 -13.96
CA GLN A 192 7.83 -4.03 -14.64
C GLN A 192 7.64 -3.91 -16.16
N LYS A 193 6.45 -3.51 -16.63
CA LYS A 193 6.18 -3.29 -18.06
C LYS A 193 7.10 -2.24 -18.69
N LYS A 194 7.59 -1.29 -17.89
CA LYS A 194 8.52 -0.25 -18.34
C LYS A 194 10.00 -0.60 -18.13
N ASN A 195 10.31 -1.77 -17.57
CA ASN A 195 11.66 -2.19 -17.16
C ASN A 195 12.34 -1.25 -16.17
N LEU A 196 11.57 -0.56 -15.31
CA LEU A 196 12.07 0.40 -14.32
C LEU A 196 11.99 -0.11 -12.87
N LEU A 197 11.45 -1.31 -12.64
CA LEU A 197 11.22 -1.82 -11.28
C LEU A 197 12.52 -1.89 -10.45
N GLN A 198 13.58 -2.46 -11.03
CA GLN A 198 14.87 -2.58 -10.33
C GLN A 198 15.49 -1.21 -10.03
N GLU A 199 15.44 -0.29 -11.00
CA GLU A 199 15.96 1.08 -10.82
C GLU A 199 15.17 1.83 -9.74
N ALA A 200 13.84 1.77 -9.78
CA ALA A 200 12.96 2.41 -8.82
C ALA A 200 13.21 1.92 -7.38
N LEU A 201 13.51 0.63 -7.20
CA LEU A 201 13.71 0.03 -5.88
C LEU A 201 15.20 -0.10 -5.49
N ALA A 202 16.12 0.46 -6.28
CA ALA A 202 17.55 0.43 -5.96
C ALA A 202 17.89 1.30 -4.73
N SER A 203 17.16 2.39 -4.52
CA SER A 203 17.34 3.29 -3.38
C SER A 203 16.13 4.21 -3.21
N ILE A 204 15.91 4.73 -1.99
CA ILE A 204 14.84 5.71 -1.71
C ILE A 204 14.93 6.95 -2.62
N PRO A 205 16.11 7.57 -2.87
CA PRO A 205 16.21 8.68 -3.82
C PRO A 205 15.75 8.31 -5.24
N SER A 206 16.12 7.12 -5.73
CA SER A 206 15.67 6.65 -7.05
C SER A 206 14.16 6.44 -7.09
N PHE A 207 13.61 5.84 -6.04
CA PHE A 207 12.18 5.62 -5.87
C PHE A 207 11.38 6.91 -5.94
N LEU A 208 11.80 7.90 -5.15
CA LEU A 208 11.16 9.20 -5.09
C LEU A 208 11.26 9.95 -6.42
N LYS A 209 12.42 9.90 -7.07
CA LYS A 209 12.61 10.46 -8.39
C LYS A 209 11.69 9.83 -9.44
N ILE A 210 11.58 8.50 -9.47
CA ILE A 210 10.82 7.78 -10.49
C ILE A 210 9.31 7.86 -10.25
N LEU A 211 8.86 7.67 -9.00
CA LEU A 211 7.42 7.58 -8.69
C LEU A 211 6.77 8.89 -8.29
N PHE A 212 7.54 9.83 -7.76
CA PHE A 212 7.01 11.10 -7.24
C PHE A 212 7.59 12.32 -7.95
N HIS A 213 8.57 12.13 -8.84
CA HIS A 213 9.28 13.22 -9.52
C HIS A 213 9.85 14.26 -8.55
N THR A 214 10.30 13.80 -7.37
CA THR A 214 10.95 14.66 -6.38
C THR A 214 12.43 14.30 -6.29
N GLU A 215 13.28 15.33 -6.23
CA GLU A 215 14.68 15.18 -5.85
C GLU A 215 14.77 15.38 -4.34
N TRP A 216 15.35 14.42 -3.64
CA TRP A 216 15.35 14.39 -2.18
C TRP A 216 16.70 14.83 -1.61
N PRO A 217 16.75 15.79 -0.67
CA PRO A 217 17.97 16.04 0.08
C PRO A 217 18.21 14.91 1.10
N VAL A 218 19.43 14.40 1.12
CA VAL A 218 19.89 13.33 2.02
C VAL A 218 19.73 13.78 3.48
N SER A 219 18.84 13.10 4.21
CA SER A 219 18.60 13.17 5.67
C SER A 219 18.18 14.53 6.25
N ILE A 220 17.14 14.53 7.08
CA ILE A 220 17.01 15.52 8.15
C ILE A 220 18.22 15.24 9.04
N GLN A 221 19.19 16.15 9.11
CA GLN A 221 20.31 16.01 10.04
C GLN A 221 19.72 15.78 11.43
N ASP A 222 20.18 14.73 12.11
CA ASP A 222 19.95 14.56 13.53
C ASP A 222 20.64 15.75 14.23
N ASP A 223 19.88 16.83 14.43
CA ASP A 223 20.28 17.90 15.33
C ASP A 223 20.25 17.33 16.75
N LYS A 224 21.43 16.84 17.16
CA LYS A 224 21.96 16.68 18.52
C LYS A 224 20.99 16.43 19.67
#